data_AF-A0A925MFM2-F1
#
_entry.id   AF-A0A925MFM2-F1
#
_cell.length_a   1.000
_cell.length_b   1.000
_cell.length_c   1.000
_cell.angle_alpha   90.00
_cell.angle_beta   90.00
_cell.angle_gamma   90.00
#
_symmetry.space_group_name_H-M   'P 1'
#
loop_
_entity.id
_entity.type
_entity.pdbx_description
1 polymer ?
#
loop_
_entity_poly.entity_id
_entity_poly.type
_entity_poly.pdbx_seq_one_letter_code
_entity_poly.pdbx_strand_id
1 'polypeptide(L)'
;TARHVLEVDAPVLELAGLRLRAVRVNEGLALEIANATGATIAYDVVTTPMPSAGCDSAPWLAFNAMTLPRDQTETRVECRWRDGIALAVTRVETLELAPLAAWYLNHVPPAVVGIEPRIARGHHAPDSAGRCASTLPQSVRSGLERGEIGWRDLADFYARHRCETYHFPLGYRAFDSDGARELPAVDPGM
;
A
#
# COMPACT_ATOMS: atom_id res chain seq x y z
N THR A 1 15.75 -6.61 3.94
CA THR A 1 14.57 -6.04 4.63
C THR A 1 14.24 -6.91 5.82
N ALA A 2 14.04 -6.33 7.01
CA ALA A 2 13.67 -7.10 8.20
C ALA A 2 12.23 -7.59 8.08
N ARG A 3 11.99 -8.87 8.37
CA ARG A 3 10.66 -9.47 8.41
C ARG A 3 10.10 -9.29 9.81
N HIS A 4 8.97 -8.60 9.95
CA HIS A 4 8.26 -8.48 11.22
C HIS A 4 7.07 -9.42 11.22
N VAL A 5 6.81 -10.11 12.33
CA VAL A 5 5.65 -11.00 12.47
C VAL A 5 4.67 -10.37 13.45
N LEU A 6 3.42 -10.24 13.02
CA LEU A 6 2.32 -9.73 13.81
C LEU A 6 1.35 -10.87 14.10
N GLU A 7 1.20 -11.18 15.38
CA GLU A 7 0.12 -12.01 15.91
C GLU A 7 -1.02 -11.09 16.35
N VAL A 8 -2.26 -11.62 16.42
CA VAL A 8 -3.36 -10.84 16.97
C VAL A 8 -3.07 -10.51 18.44
N ASP A 9 -3.38 -9.28 18.83
CA ASP A 9 -3.08 -8.70 20.15
C ASP A 9 -1.59 -8.49 20.46
N ALA A 10 -0.70 -8.70 19.48
CA ALA A 10 0.70 -8.30 19.59
C ALA A 10 0.83 -6.76 19.66
N PRO A 11 1.97 -6.25 20.19
CA PRO A 11 2.25 -4.82 20.21
C PRO A 11 2.18 -4.20 18.81
N VAL A 12 1.80 -2.91 18.76
CA VAL A 12 1.77 -2.13 17.52
C VAL A 12 3.18 -2.04 16.94
N LEU A 13 3.31 -2.32 15.65
CA LEU A 13 4.53 -2.11 14.88
C LEU A 13 4.49 -0.72 14.23
N GLU A 14 5.45 0.14 14.56
CA GLU A 14 5.63 1.42 13.88
C GLU A 14 6.71 1.31 12.80
N LEU A 15 6.37 1.59 11.55
CA LEU A 15 7.30 1.52 10.43
C LEU A 15 6.90 2.49 9.31
N ALA A 16 7.85 3.28 8.81
CA ALA A 16 7.65 4.23 7.70
C ALA A 16 6.45 5.18 7.87
N GLY A 17 6.21 5.66 9.10
CA GLY A 17 5.09 6.57 9.40
C GLY A 17 3.73 5.87 9.53
N LEU A 18 3.68 4.54 9.51
CA LEU A 18 2.48 3.74 9.76
C LEU A 18 2.54 3.05 11.12
N ARG A 19 1.39 2.93 11.76
CA ARG A 19 1.13 2.00 12.87
C ARG A 19 0.38 0.80 12.34
N LEU A 20 0.96 -0.38 12.54
CA LEU A 20 0.47 -1.65 12.01
C LEU A 20 0.10 -2.59 13.15
N ARG A 21 -1.09 -3.18 13.07
CA ARG A 21 -1.57 -4.15 14.06
C ARG A 21 -2.32 -5.29 13.38
N ALA A 22 -1.99 -6.53 13.73
CA ALA A 22 -2.82 -7.66 13.36
C ALA A 22 -4.04 -7.70 14.29
N VAL A 23 -5.22 -7.78 13.71
CA VAL A 23 -6.50 -7.81 14.43
C VAL A 23 -7.37 -8.94 13.89
N ARG A 24 -8.27 -9.44 14.72
CA ARG A 24 -9.35 -10.32 14.27
C ARG A 24 -10.59 -9.48 13.99
N VAL A 25 -11.12 -9.58 12.77
CA VAL A 25 -12.35 -8.89 12.37
C VAL A 25 -13.28 -9.90 11.71
N ASN A 26 -14.48 -10.07 12.27
CA ASN A 26 -15.41 -11.12 11.88
C ASN A 26 -14.72 -12.50 11.89
N GLU A 27 -14.75 -13.20 10.75
CA GLU A 27 -14.07 -14.48 10.51
C GLU A 27 -12.70 -14.32 9.83
N GLY A 28 -12.10 -13.13 9.88
CA GLY A 28 -10.86 -12.79 9.19
C GLY A 28 -9.71 -12.41 10.12
N LEU A 29 -8.49 -12.74 9.68
CA LEU A 29 -7.26 -12.06 10.11
C LEU A 29 -7.11 -10.80 9.24
N ALA A 30 -7.05 -9.65 9.88
CA ALA A 30 -6.91 -8.36 9.22
C ALA A 30 -5.68 -7.61 9.72
N LEU A 31 -5.18 -6.72 8.86
CA LEU A 31 -4.19 -5.73 9.20
C LEU A 31 -4.91 -4.39 9.37
N GLU A 32 -4.80 -3.82 10.56
CA GLU A 32 -5.15 -2.43 10.81
C GLU A 32 -3.93 -1.56 10.49
N ILE A 33 -4.14 -0.54 9.67
CA ILE A 33 -3.11 0.34 9.11
C ILE A 33 -3.51 1.76 9.45
N ALA A 34 -2.79 2.39 10.37
CA ALA A 34 -3.04 3.78 10.76
C ALA A 34 -1.91 4.69 10.29
N ASN A 35 -2.28 5.82 9.69
CA ASN A 35 -1.34 6.87 9.31
C ASN A 35 -0.95 7.68 10.55
N ALA A 36 0.31 7.59 10.94
CA ALA A 36 0.87 8.33 12.07
C ALA A 36 1.62 9.60 11.64
N THR A 37 1.54 9.99 10.36
CA THR A 37 2.13 11.21 9.83
C THR A 37 1.13 12.38 9.88
N GLY A 38 1.65 13.61 9.77
CA GLY A 38 0.83 14.82 9.68
C GLY A 38 0.19 15.09 8.32
N ALA A 39 0.39 14.21 7.33
CA ALA A 39 0.00 14.43 5.94
C ALA A 39 -0.78 13.26 5.35
N THR A 40 -1.37 13.45 4.16
CA THR A 40 -1.91 12.33 3.38
C THR A 40 -0.76 11.59 2.73
N ILE A 41 -0.80 10.26 2.76
CA ILE A 41 0.27 9.43 2.20
C ILE A 41 -0.26 8.49 1.12
N ALA A 42 0.57 8.17 0.14
CA ALA A 42 0.51 6.89 -0.55
C ALA A 42 1.18 5.83 0.33
N TYR A 43 0.73 4.58 0.26
CA TYR A 43 1.35 3.50 1.00
C TYR A 43 1.30 2.16 0.27
N ASP A 44 2.31 1.32 0.49
CA ASP A 44 2.34 -0.11 0.17
C ASP A 44 2.78 -0.88 1.41
N VAL A 45 1.91 -1.75 1.92
CA VAL A 45 2.24 -2.66 3.02
C VAL A 45 2.12 -4.07 2.49
N VAL A 46 3.26 -4.70 2.20
CA VAL A 46 3.32 -6.07 1.71
C VAL A 46 3.36 -7.02 2.89
N THR A 47 2.42 -7.96 2.87
CA THR A 47 2.23 -8.96 3.92
C THR A 47 2.29 -10.36 3.35
N THR A 48 2.53 -11.34 4.22
CA THR A 48 2.37 -12.77 3.91
C THR A 48 1.74 -13.45 5.11
N PRO A 49 0.48 -13.93 5.01
CA PRO A 49 -0.12 -14.75 6.05
C PRO A 49 0.64 -16.06 6.25
N MET A 50 0.76 -16.51 7.49
CA MET A 50 1.46 -17.74 7.87
C MET A 50 0.54 -18.60 8.74
N PRO A 51 0.11 -19.78 8.26
CA PRO A 51 0.25 -20.27 6.89
C PRO A 51 -0.48 -19.38 5.87
N SER A 52 -0.19 -19.51 4.58
CA SER A 52 -0.81 -18.71 3.50
C SER A 52 -2.00 -19.40 2.80
N ALA A 53 -2.22 -20.69 3.05
CA ALA A 53 -3.25 -21.46 2.38
C ALA A 53 -4.66 -20.91 2.69
N GLY A 54 -5.47 -20.70 1.63
CA GLY A 54 -6.90 -20.35 1.71
C GLY A 54 -7.23 -18.86 1.76
N CYS A 55 -6.23 -17.96 1.75
CA CYS A 55 -6.43 -16.54 2.00
C CYS A 55 -7.18 -15.78 0.88
N ASP A 56 -7.13 -16.27 -0.36
CA ASP A 56 -7.81 -15.64 -1.50
C ASP A 56 -9.34 -15.67 -1.38
N SER A 57 -9.87 -16.62 -0.60
CA SER A 57 -11.32 -16.81 -0.36
C SER A 57 -11.88 -16.06 0.86
N ALA A 58 -11.04 -15.28 1.53
CA ALA A 58 -11.47 -14.51 2.71
C ALA A 58 -12.38 -13.34 2.28
N PRO A 59 -13.42 -13.02 3.06
CA PRO A 59 -14.24 -11.84 2.82
C PRO A 59 -13.36 -10.59 2.89
N TRP A 60 -13.68 -9.58 2.09
CA TRP A 60 -12.96 -8.31 2.07
C TRP A 60 -13.81 -7.21 2.71
N LEU A 61 -13.12 -6.22 3.28
CA LEU A 61 -13.70 -4.96 3.72
C LEU A 61 -13.32 -3.89 2.71
N ALA A 62 -14.18 -2.89 2.49
CA ALA A 62 -13.83 -1.75 1.67
C ALA A 62 -12.77 -0.91 2.38
N PHE A 63 -11.74 -0.50 1.65
CA PHE A 63 -10.68 0.41 2.11
C PHE A 63 -10.03 1.09 0.91
N ASN A 64 -9.19 2.10 1.12
CA ASN A 64 -8.38 2.66 0.04
C ASN A 64 -6.95 2.09 0.03
N ALA A 65 -6.65 1.20 -0.91
CA ALA A 65 -5.30 0.61 -1.09
C ALA A 65 -4.22 1.55 -1.65
N MET A 66 -4.56 2.78 -2.04
CA MET A 66 -3.62 3.70 -2.71
C MET A 66 -3.18 4.84 -1.81
N THR A 67 -4.11 5.42 -1.05
CA THR A 67 -3.83 6.54 -0.16
C THR A 67 -4.48 6.38 1.21
N LEU A 68 -3.86 6.99 2.21
CA LEU A 68 -4.37 7.06 3.57
C LEU A 68 -4.28 8.51 4.05
N PRO A 69 -5.41 9.22 4.28
CA PRO A 69 -5.38 10.57 4.80
C PRO A 69 -4.72 10.65 6.19
N ARG A 70 -4.33 11.85 6.61
CA ARG A 70 -3.77 12.06 7.96
C ARG A 70 -4.72 11.55 9.04
N ASP A 71 -4.16 10.97 10.10
CA ASP A 71 -4.89 10.46 11.27
C ASP A 71 -5.98 9.41 10.95
N GLN A 72 -6.03 8.89 9.72
CA GLN A 72 -6.97 7.86 9.32
C GLN A 72 -6.41 6.47 9.55
N THR A 73 -7.33 5.53 9.75
CA THR A 73 -7.04 4.11 9.93
C THR A 73 -7.89 3.32 8.95
N GLU A 74 -7.26 2.38 8.26
CA GLU A 74 -7.91 1.43 7.37
C GLU A 74 -7.73 0.00 7.89
N THR A 75 -8.72 -0.85 7.62
CA THR A 75 -8.64 -2.27 7.98
C THR A 75 -8.71 -3.13 6.73
N ARG A 76 -7.63 -3.88 6.49
CA ARG A 76 -7.49 -4.75 5.33
C ARG A 76 -7.52 -6.22 5.74
N VAL A 77 -8.53 -6.98 5.28
CA VAL A 77 -8.58 -8.42 5.55
C VAL A 77 -7.52 -9.16 4.72
N GLU A 78 -6.63 -9.85 5.40
CA GLU A 78 -5.47 -10.52 4.83
C GLU A 78 -5.74 -12.01 4.54
N CYS A 79 -6.50 -12.68 5.41
CA CYS A 79 -6.82 -14.11 5.32
C CYS A 79 -8.07 -14.47 6.15
N ARG A 80 -8.60 -15.69 5.98
CA ARG A 80 -9.59 -16.24 6.94
C ARG A 80 -8.89 -16.55 8.25
N TRP A 81 -9.61 -16.35 9.35
CA TRP A 81 -9.14 -16.67 10.68
C TRP A 81 -8.92 -18.18 10.84
N ARG A 82 -7.83 -18.56 11.50
CA ARG A 82 -7.57 -19.89 12.04
C ARG A 82 -6.61 -19.76 13.21
N ASP A 83 -6.65 -20.70 14.14
CA ASP A 83 -5.74 -20.67 15.28
C ASP A 83 -4.27 -20.77 14.82
N GLY A 84 -3.41 -19.97 15.44
CA GLY A 84 -1.98 -19.90 15.11
C GLY A 84 -1.65 -19.18 13.80
N ILE A 85 -2.61 -18.52 13.14
CA ILE A 85 -2.29 -17.68 11.98
C ILE A 85 -1.62 -16.37 12.41
N ALA A 86 -0.58 -15.97 11.68
CA ALA A 86 0.11 -14.70 11.87
C ALA A 86 0.33 -13.97 10.53
N LEU A 87 0.65 -12.68 10.60
CA LEU A 87 1.00 -11.86 9.44
C LEU A 87 2.48 -11.52 9.45
N ALA A 88 3.22 -11.96 8.44
CA ALA A 88 4.55 -11.42 8.19
C ALA A 88 4.44 -10.13 7.40
N VAL A 89 4.88 -9.00 7.94
CA VAL A 89 5.12 -7.76 7.20
C VAL A 89 6.51 -7.86 6.55
N THR A 90 6.55 -7.84 5.22
CA THR A 90 7.78 -8.06 4.44
C THR A 90 8.33 -6.78 3.85
N ARG A 91 7.47 -5.79 3.59
CA ARG A 91 7.85 -4.47 3.08
C ARG A 91 6.81 -3.44 3.47
N VAL A 92 7.28 -2.25 3.83
CA VAL A 92 6.44 -1.08 4.04
C VAL A 92 7.09 0.09 3.33
N GLU A 93 6.35 0.71 2.43
CA GLU A 93 6.73 1.93 1.73
C GLU A 93 5.61 2.96 1.90
N THR A 94 6.01 4.21 2.08
CA THR A 94 5.10 5.37 2.09
C THR A 94 5.68 6.47 1.23
N LEU A 95 4.83 7.43 0.84
CA LEU A 95 5.17 8.67 0.15
C LEU A 95 4.16 9.75 0.57
N GLU A 96 4.63 10.89 1.06
CA GLU A 96 3.74 12.03 1.33
C GLU A 96 3.16 12.63 0.04
N LEU A 97 1.88 12.99 0.09
CA LEU A 97 1.13 13.52 -1.05
C LEU A 97 0.51 14.88 -0.73
N ALA A 98 0.68 15.83 -1.65
CA ALA A 98 -0.18 17.00 -1.73
C ALA A 98 -1.63 16.59 -2.09
N PRO A 99 -2.66 17.39 -1.75
CA PRO A 99 -4.06 17.02 -2.00
C PRO A 99 -4.38 16.65 -3.45
N LEU A 100 -3.83 17.38 -4.44
CA LEU A 100 -4.03 17.07 -5.85
C LEU A 100 -3.33 15.77 -6.27
N ALA A 101 -2.17 15.48 -5.69
CA ALA A 101 -1.42 14.25 -5.94
C ALA A 101 -2.18 13.03 -5.39
N ALA A 102 -2.74 13.14 -4.18
CA ALA A 102 -3.63 12.12 -3.61
C ALA A 102 -4.87 11.90 -4.48
N TRP A 103 -5.46 12.98 -5.01
CA TRP A 103 -6.59 12.88 -5.94
C TRP A 103 -6.23 12.08 -7.19
N TYR A 104 -5.08 12.33 -7.83
CA TYR A 104 -4.67 11.55 -9.00
C TYR A 104 -4.44 10.08 -8.66
N LEU A 105 -3.71 9.81 -7.57
CA LEU A 105 -3.34 8.44 -7.21
C LEU A 105 -4.55 7.60 -6.75
N ASN A 106 -5.56 8.22 -6.16
CA ASN A 106 -6.81 7.55 -5.77
C ASN A 106 -7.61 6.97 -6.95
N HIS A 107 -7.34 7.42 -8.16
CA HIS A 107 -7.99 6.91 -9.37
C HIS A 107 -7.21 5.78 -10.04
N VAL A 108 -5.99 5.49 -9.57
CA VAL A 108 -5.10 4.49 -10.14
C VAL A 108 -5.45 3.11 -9.55
N PRO A 109 -5.79 2.11 -10.37
CA PRO A 109 -5.98 0.75 -9.90
C PRO A 109 -4.71 0.24 -9.23
N PRO A 110 -4.77 -0.42 -8.05
CA PRO A 110 -3.59 -0.89 -7.34
C PRO A 110 -2.66 -1.79 -8.16
N ALA A 111 -3.22 -2.58 -9.07
CA ALA A 111 -2.46 -3.42 -9.99
C ALA A 111 -1.50 -2.62 -10.90
N VAL A 112 -1.79 -1.34 -11.17
CA VAL A 112 -0.96 -0.43 -11.99
C VAL A 112 0.30 0.04 -11.25
N VAL A 113 0.33 -0.07 -9.93
CA VAL A 113 1.53 0.22 -9.12
C VAL A 113 2.18 -1.06 -8.56
N GLY A 114 1.72 -2.24 -9.00
CA GLY A 114 2.30 -3.52 -8.59
C GLY A 114 1.76 -4.10 -7.28
N ILE A 115 0.67 -3.56 -6.73
CA ILE A 115 0.03 -4.13 -5.54
C ILE A 115 -0.69 -5.42 -5.93
N GLU A 116 -0.44 -6.50 -5.19
CA GLU A 116 -0.99 -7.81 -5.51
C GLU A 116 -2.51 -7.90 -5.29
N PRO A 117 -3.24 -8.75 -6.03
CA PRO A 117 -4.70 -8.82 -5.97
C PRO A 117 -5.26 -9.09 -4.57
N ARG A 118 -4.60 -9.95 -3.78
CA ARG A 118 -5.05 -10.34 -2.44
C ARG A 118 -5.20 -9.14 -1.50
N ILE A 119 -4.24 -8.22 -1.54
CA ILE A 119 -4.23 -7.02 -0.69
C ILE A 119 -4.79 -5.78 -1.40
N ALA A 120 -5.29 -5.92 -2.62
CA ALA A 120 -5.97 -4.85 -3.37
C ALA A 120 -7.48 -5.07 -3.48
N ARG A 121 -7.99 -6.28 -3.22
CA ARG A 121 -9.39 -6.68 -3.51
C ARG A 121 -10.49 -5.82 -2.89
N GLY A 122 -10.20 -5.16 -1.76
CA GLY A 122 -11.14 -4.26 -1.09
C GLY A 122 -10.96 -2.79 -1.47
N HIS A 123 -10.05 -2.48 -2.40
CA HIS A 123 -9.81 -1.12 -2.86
C HIS A 123 -11.10 -0.52 -3.41
N HIS A 124 -11.50 0.61 -2.82
CA HIS A 124 -12.60 1.43 -3.29
C HIS A 124 -12.05 2.81 -3.66
N ALA A 125 -12.12 3.13 -4.95
CA ALA A 125 -11.83 4.47 -5.45
C ALA A 125 -13.07 5.38 -5.25
N PRO A 126 -12.90 6.69 -5.07
CA PRO A 126 -14.02 7.63 -5.04
C PRO A 126 -14.87 7.53 -6.32
N ASP A 127 -16.20 7.58 -6.17
CA ASP A 127 -17.17 7.53 -7.27
C ASP A 127 -17.02 8.76 -8.20
N SER A 128 -16.12 8.72 -9.18
CA SER A 128 -16.08 9.62 -10.37
C SER A 128 -14.82 9.50 -11.25
N ALA A 129 -13.97 8.51 -11.04
CA ALA A 129 -12.72 8.35 -11.79
C ALA A 129 -12.89 8.01 -13.28
N GLY A 130 -12.08 8.63 -14.16
CA GLY A 130 -11.76 8.05 -15.46
C GLY A 130 -11.14 6.65 -15.28
N ARG A 131 -11.44 5.72 -16.18
CA ARG A 131 -10.97 4.35 -16.06
C ARG A 131 -9.51 4.27 -16.54
N CYS A 132 -8.55 4.32 -15.62
CA CYS A 132 -7.18 3.88 -15.95
C CYS A 132 -7.22 2.46 -16.54
N ALA A 133 -6.26 2.14 -17.40
CA ALA A 133 -6.04 0.74 -17.78
C ALA A 133 -5.77 -0.09 -16.50
N SER A 134 -6.50 -1.18 -16.32
CA SER A 134 -6.39 -2.02 -15.11
C SER A 134 -5.16 -2.94 -15.11
N THR A 135 -4.35 -2.90 -16.17
CA THR A 135 -3.21 -3.80 -16.36
C THR A 135 -1.93 -3.04 -16.64
N LEU A 136 -0.86 -3.43 -15.94
CA LEU A 136 0.49 -2.99 -16.23
C LEU A 136 0.97 -3.51 -17.58
N PRO A 137 1.67 -2.67 -18.38
CA PRO A 137 2.48 -3.17 -19.49
C PRO A 137 3.48 -4.23 -18.99
N GLN A 138 3.71 -5.27 -19.80
CA GLN A 138 4.57 -6.39 -19.40
C GLN A 138 6.00 -5.95 -19.05
N SER A 139 6.51 -4.90 -19.70
CA SER A 139 7.82 -4.31 -19.40
C SER A 139 7.90 -3.72 -17.98
N VAL A 140 6.86 -3.02 -17.54
CA VAL A 140 6.78 -2.43 -16.19
C VAL A 140 6.66 -3.55 -15.15
N ARG A 141 5.81 -4.55 -15.39
CA ARG A 141 5.68 -5.72 -14.52
C ARG A 141 7.02 -6.44 -14.34
N SER A 142 7.72 -6.70 -15.44
CA SER A 142 9.01 -7.39 -15.38
C SER A 142 10.08 -6.54 -14.66
N GLY A 143 10.00 -5.20 -14.76
CA GLY A 143 10.86 -4.29 -14.01
C GLY A 143 10.58 -4.31 -12.51
N LEU A 144 9.32 -4.38 -12.08
CA LEU A 144 8.94 -4.58 -10.68
C LEU A 144 9.48 -5.92 -10.14
N GLU A 145 9.30 -7.01 -10.88
CA GLU A 145 9.74 -8.35 -10.50
C GLU A 145 11.27 -8.44 -10.33
N ARG A 146 12.03 -7.72 -11.17
CA ARG A 146 13.49 -7.63 -11.07
C ARG A 146 13.98 -6.58 -10.06
N GLY A 147 13.09 -5.78 -9.48
CA GLY A 147 13.44 -4.67 -8.59
C GLY A 147 14.09 -3.48 -9.30
N GLU A 148 13.98 -3.39 -10.64
CA GLU A 148 14.49 -2.27 -11.43
C GLU A 148 13.58 -1.05 -11.34
N ILE A 149 12.28 -1.27 -11.10
CA ILE A 149 11.24 -0.24 -10.90
C ILE A 149 10.70 -0.44 -9.49
N GLY A 150 10.72 0.60 -8.67
CA GLY A 150 10.12 0.57 -7.34
C GLY A 150 8.62 0.86 -7.36
N TRP A 151 7.90 0.42 -6.32
CA TRP A 151 6.51 0.85 -6.10
C TRP A 151 6.43 2.38 -6.02
N ARG A 152 7.37 3.00 -5.29
CA ARG A 152 7.48 4.45 -5.15
C ARG A 152 7.63 5.21 -6.47
N ASP A 153 8.34 4.65 -7.45
CA ASP A 153 8.48 5.29 -8.78
C ASP A 153 7.13 5.36 -9.49
N LEU A 154 6.36 4.26 -9.44
CA LEU A 154 5.04 4.20 -10.04
C LEU A 154 4.06 5.13 -9.30
N ALA A 155 4.10 5.12 -7.98
CA ALA A 155 3.26 5.99 -7.15
C ALA A 155 3.54 7.49 -7.41
N ASP A 156 4.80 7.93 -7.41
CA ASP A 156 5.14 9.34 -7.68
C ASP A 156 4.79 9.73 -9.14
N PHE A 157 5.03 8.84 -10.11
CA PHE A 157 4.68 9.12 -11.49
C PHE A 157 3.18 9.36 -11.66
N TYR A 158 2.34 8.44 -11.18
CA TYR A 158 0.89 8.55 -11.34
C TYR A 158 0.24 9.55 -10.38
N ALA A 159 0.92 9.95 -9.31
CA ALA A 159 0.52 11.10 -8.50
C ALA A 159 0.66 12.44 -9.25
N ARG A 160 1.47 12.49 -10.32
CA ARG A 160 1.72 13.70 -11.13
C ARG A 160 1.11 13.64 -12.53
N HIS A 161 0.82 12.45 -13.01
CA HIS A 161 0.37 12.20 -14.37
C HIS A 161 -0.92 11.39 -14.41
N ARG A 162 -1.89 11.88 -15.17
CA ARG A 162 -3.16 11.18 -15.42
C ARG A 162 -2.91 9.82 -16.07
N CYS A 163 -3.27 8.76 -15.39
CA CYS A 163 -3.08 7.38 -15.84
C CYS A 163 -3.77 7.06 -17.18
N GLU A 164 -4.81 7.82 -17.56
CA GLU A 164 -5.54 7.63 -18.81
C GLU A 164 -4.79 8.20 -20.02
N THR A 165 -3.87 9.14 -19.78
CA THR A 165 -3.12 9.85 -20.83
C THR A 165 -1.66 9.44 -20.88
N TYR A 166 -1.05 9.18 -19.73
CA TYR A 166 0.39 9.00 -19.60
C TYR A 166 0.75 7.56 -19.25
N HIS A 167 1.70 7.01 -20.00
CA HIS A 167 2.31 5.73 -19.71
C HIS A 167 3.60 5.91 -18.91
N PHE A 168 3.85 4.99 -17.97
CA PHE A 168 5.07 5.01 -17.18
C PHE A 168 6.32 4.86 -18.08
N PRO A 169 7.25 5.82 -18.07
CA PRO A 169 8.52 5.70 -18.78
C PRO A 169 9.45 4.75 -18.03
N LEU A 170 9.97 3.71 -18.68
CA LEU A 170 10.83 2.71 -18.01
C LEU A 170 12.10 3.31 -17.36
N GLY A 171 12.57 4.46 -17.84
CA GLY A 171 13.71 5.20 -17.27
C GLY A 171 13.34 6.18 -16.16
N TYR A 172 12.06 6.32 -15.81
CA TYR A 172 11.64 7.23 -14.74
C TYR A 172 12.07 6.71 -13.38
N ARG A 173 12.75 7.54 -12.61
CA ARG A 173 13.09 7.30 -11.21
C ARG A 173 12.72 8.52 -10.41
N ALA A 174 11.86 8.33 -9.42
CA ALA A 174 11.52 9.38 -8.47
C ALA A 174 12.53 9.45 -7.32
N PHE A 175 13.24 8.35 -7.07
CA PHE A 175 14.19 8.19 -5.97
C PHE A 175 15.46 7.51 -6.49
N ASP A 176 16.62 8.12 -6.24
CA ASP A 176 17.92 7.56 -6.63
C ASP A 176 18.41 6.48 -5.63
N SER A 177 17.91 6.51 -4.40
CA SER A 177 18.18 5.52 -3.35
C SER A 177 17.05 5.47 -2.32
N ASP A 178 16.98 4.40 -1.52
CA ASP A 178 16.14 4.35 -0.32
C ASP A 178 16.49 5.52 0.60
N GLY A 179 15.48 6.25 1.09
CA GLY A 179 15.67 7.43 1.93
C GLY A 179 16.17 8.68 1.20
N ALA A 180 16.29 8.69 -0.14
CA ALA A 180 16.70 9.86 -0.92
C ALA A 180 15.76 11.07 -0.75
N ARG A 181 14.52 10.84 -0.32
CA ARG A 181 13.61 11.85 0.19
C ARG A 181 13.17 11.43 1.59
N GLU A 182 13.27 12.36 2.53
CA GLU A 182 12.73 12.15 3.88
C GLU A 182 11.22 11.93 3.77
N LEU A 183 10.77 10.73 4.18
CA LEU A 183 9.42 10.58 4.71
C LEU A 183 9.42 11.31 6.05
N PRO A 184 8.34 11.98 6.49
CA PRO A 184 8.46 12.86 7.63
C PRO A 184 9.11 12.14 8.82
N ALA A 185 10.32 12.58 9.16
CA ALA A 185 10.72 12.73 10.54
C ALA A 185 9.82 13.83 11.09
N VAL A 186 9.19 13.55 12.22
CA VAL A 186 8.44 14.54 12.99
C VAL A 186 9.26 15.83 13.05
N ASP A 187 8.71 16.95 12.57
CA ASP A 187 9.25 18.25 12.99
C ASP A 187 8.74 18.46 14.42
N PRO A 188 9.60 18.45 15.47
CA PRO A 188 9.15 18.67 16.84
C PRO A 188 8.88 20.17 17.10
N GLY A 189 8.26 20.86 16.14
CA GLY A 189 7.81 22.24 16.31
C GLY A 189 7.62 23.02 15.01
N MET A 190 6.39 23.03 14.50
CA MET A 190 5.80 24.24 13.93
C MET A 190 4.27 24.20 13.98
#